data_AF-A0A0H4X3I3-F1
#
_entry.id   AF-A0A0H4X3I3-F1
#
_cell.length_a   1.000
_cell.length_b   1.000
_cell.length_c   1.000
_cell.angle_alpha   90.00
_cell.angle_beta   90.00
_cell.angle_gamma   90.00
#
_symmetry.space_group_name_H-M   'P 1'
#
loop_
_entity.id
_entity.type
_entity.pdbx_description
1 polymer ?
#
loop_
_entity_poly.entity_id
_entity_poly.type
_entity_poly.pdbx_seq_one_letter_code
_entity_poly.pdbx_strand_id
1 'polypeptide(L)'
;MPAARNELHASDGPAAPKQGETRVSSPTARNELHAFSESAAPTSGAQAKSLTARNELHAFSESAAPTSEAPAKPLTARNELHAFAGPSSRAAAPPTRSPPPESAGPAVSAGELTALGGRLRPPGSKHLPEEVFQGIRTHLTRSLTDWTVSAADVRAVHGALGALPPGPYRAALERMERDGLLRTYVNAQDAGSRRAFLEQAEGKGMLQRNKGETSPVDALGYPAVPDFFVNDARLPRAMRDAVNAHAIDVGVGFYKAHGEYLVRYALAVDQAGSRRELGALGPPRAAQLSESVLGLEWKDPARKDYEAAWKAGIGRPKSLNLTYQHLTARERELSGERGAGTVRLQGKVGAGSETAQWALKGSLDTRGQRELKGEAGVTVRSGPMKLELSQDTAGKKEATVKLDLGLVEFSLDSGGAQRVAVGIGKALQVQATLNPRKAEFEGGLSAKVKADGDQAGVEVGFSMKGLSAQRARQAVDRGHRGVFQQPAELESRMAWDTLPPATRAAYAKEGWSRELWTQALPR
;
A
#
# COMPACT_ATOMS: atom_id res chain seq x y z
N MET A 1 -48.19 -38.48 64.73
CA MET A 1 -48.29 -37.07 64.31
C MET A 1 -47.84 -36.22 65.50
N PRO A 2 -46.66 -35.57 65.47
CA PRO A 2 -45.56 -35.63 64.48
C PRO A 2 -44.72 -36.94 64.67
N ALA A 3 -43.41 -37.18 64.41
CA ALA A 3 -42.18 -36.41 64.07
C ALA A 3 -41.56 -35.56 65.22
N ALA A 4 -40.27 -35.13 65.24
CA ALA A 4 -38.98 -35.61 64.69
C ALA A 4 -37.83 -34.71 65.28
N ARG A 5 -36.58 -34.67 64.79
CA ARG A 5 -35.42 -35.61 64.81
C ARG A 5 -34.20 -34.89 64.14
N ASN A 6 -32.94 -35.33 64.39
CA ASN A 6 -31.68 -35.01 63.64
C ASN A 6 -31.04 -33.59 63.84
N GLU A 7 -29.70 -33.33 63.75
CA GLU A 7 -28.48 -34.19 63.66
C GLU A 7 -27.16 -33.45 64.09
N LEU A 8 -25.97 -34.02 63.81
CA LEU A 8 -24.62 -33.58 64.26
C LEU A 8 -23.90 -32.55 63.36
N HIS A 9 -22.80 -31.96 63.86
CA HIS A 9 -21.62 -31.53 63.08
C HIS A 9 -20.29 -31.71 63.86
N ALA A 10 -19.17 -31.85 63.14
CA ALA A 10 -17.82 -32.16 63.67
C ALA A 10 -16.80 -31.06 63.25
N SER A 11 -15.89 -30.58 64.12
CA SER A 11 -14.55 -31.12 64.50
C SER A 11 -13.40 -30.60 63.59
N ASP A 12 -12.35 -30.00 64.17
CA ASP A 12 -11.29 -29.28 63.43
C ASP A 12 -9.93 -29.23 64.18
N GLY A 13 -8.82 -29.00 63.44
CA GLY A 13 -7.42 -28.85 63.90
C GLY A 13 -6.60 -30.15 64.11
N PRO A 14 -5.27 -30.08 64.39
CA PRO A 14 -4.40 -28.90 64.52
C PRO A 14 -2.96 -29.03 63.89
N ALA A 15 -2.09 -28.03 64.17
CA ALA A 15 -0.59 -28.05 64.15
C ALA A 15 0.22 -27.67 62.87
N ALA A 16 1.54 -27.46 63.07
CA ALA A 16 2.55 -26.83 62.17
C ALA A 16 3.91 -27.63 62.27
N PRO A 17 5.18 -27.15 62.00
CA PRO A 17 5.70 -25.87 61.45
C PRO A 17 6.98 -25.94 60.52
N LYS A 18 7.45 -24.75 60.06
CA LYS A 18 8.87 -24.33 59.76
C LYS A 18 9.81 -25.07 58.77
N GLN A 19 10.29 -24.31 57.76
CA GLN A 19 11.70 -24.15 57.26
C GLN A 19 11.68 -23.05 56.17
N GLY A 20 12.76 -22.38 55.71
CA GLY A 20 14.20 -22.37 56.08
C GLY A 20 15.03 -21.74 54.94
N GLU A 21 15.83 -20.68 55.18
CA GLU A 21 16.64 -19.96 54.18
C GLU A 21 17.96 -20.71 53.81
N THR A 22 18.81 -20.38 52.82
CA THR A 22 19.17 -19.06 52.23
C THR A 22 19.98 -19.18 50.91
N ARG A 23 19.86 -18.18 50.00
CA ARG A 23 20.86 -17.73 48.96
C ARG A 23 21.22 -18.75 47.83
N VAL A 24 21.82 -18.38 46.67
CA VAL A 24 22.68 -17.23 46.28
C VAL A 24 22.24 -16.55 44.95
N SER A 25 22.56 -15.24 44.88
CA SER A 25 22.49 -14.21 43.82
C SER A 25 22.42 -14.54 42.31
N SER A 26 21.71 -13.66 41.58
CA SER A 26 21.87 -13.36 40.14
C SER A 26 22.69 -12.06 39.92
N PRO A 27 23.22 -11.80 38.71
CA PRO A 27 22.81 -10.55 38.02
C PRO A 27 22.72 -10.59 36.48
N THR A 28 21.67 -9.93 35.98
CA THR A 28 21.52 -9.08 34.77
C THR A 28 22.50 -9.16 33.57
N ALA A 29 21.96 -9.59 32.42
CA ALA A 29 22.10 -8.97 31.08
C ALA A 29 20.78 -9.26 30.32
N ARG A 30 20.07 -8.37 29.60
CA ARG A 30 20.40 -7.16 28.81
C ARG A 30 21.08 -7.46 27.46
N ASN A 31 20.33 -8.10 26.56
CA ASN A 31 20.67 -8.15 25.13
C ASN A 31 20.27 -6.85 24.43
N GLU A 32 21.12 -6.38 23.52
CA GLU A 32 20.91 -5.15 22.74
C GLU A 32 20.50 -5.45 21.29
N LEU A 33 19.84 -4.48 20.65
CA LEU A 33 19.41 -4.57 19.26
C LEU A 33 20.53 -4.10 18.32
N HIS A 34 21.17 -5.03 17.60
CA HIS A 34 22.02 -4.67 16.47
C HIS A 34 21.19 -4.44 15.20
N ALA A 35 21.01 -3.17 14.85
CA ALA A 35 20.71 -2.78 13.48
C ALA A 35 21.95 -2.97 12.59
N PHE A 36 21.73 -3.20 11.30
CA PHE A 36 22.76 -3.07 10.27
C PHE A 36 22.27 -2.15 9.15
N SER A 37 23.09 -1.17 8.81
CA SER A 37 22.88 -0.22 7.72
C SER A 37 23.89 -0.48 6.58
N GLU A 38 23.69 0.21 5.46
CA GLU A 38 24.44 0.07 4.22
C GLU A 38 25.94 0.43 4.35
N SER A 39 26.79 -0.16 3.50
CA SER A 39 27.74 0.63 2.70
C SER A 39 28.35 -0.12 1.51
N ALA A 40 28.58 0.64 0.44
CA ALA A 40 29.61 0.52 -0.61
C ALA A 40 29.87 -0.81 -1.37
N ALA A 41 30.10 -0.67 -2.67
CA ALA A 41 30.74 -1.67 -3.54
C ALA A 41 32.14 -1.21 -3.96
N PRO A 42 32.95 -2.11 -4.56
CA PRO A 42 33.90 -1.72 -5.60
C PRO A 42 33.68 -2.49 -6.91
N THR A 43 34.10 -1.89 -8.03
CA THR A 43 33.97 -2.44 -9.39
C THR A 43 35.25 -3.14 -9.88
N SER A 44 35.08 -4.36 -10.39
CA SER A 44 35.87 -4.91 -11.52
C SER A 44 35.10 -6.09 -12.12
N GLY A 45 35.30 -6.43 -13.39
CA GLY A 45 34.40 -7.32 -14.14
C GLY A 45 35.09 -8.44 -14.92
N ALA A 46 34.34 -9.53 -15.14
CA ALA A 46 34.61 -10.56 -16.14
C ALA A 46 33.30 -11.19 -16.64
N GLN A 47 33.35 -11.81 -17.82
CA GLN A 47 32.18 -12.28 -18.58
C GLN A 47 31.50 -13.51 -17.95
N ALA A 48 30.17 -13.55 -17.99
CA ALA A 48 29.37 -14.78 -17.87
C ALA A 48 28.18 -14.73 -18.85
N LYS A 49 27.80 -15.87 -19.43
CA LYS A 49 26.86 -15.96 -20.57
C LYS A 49 25.40 -16.06 -20.11
N SER A 50 24.50 -15.38 -20.82
CA SER A 50 23.05 -15.50 -20.62
C SER A 50 22.51 -16.85 -21.10
N LEU A 51 21.80 -17.58 -20.23
CA LEU A 51 20.98 -18.74 -20.59
C LEU A 51 19.53 -18.49 -20.17
N THR A 52 18.72 -18.05 -21.14
CA THR A 52 17.29 -17.76 -20.93
C THR A 52 16.46 -19.03 -21.11
N ALA A 53 16.13 -19.70 -20.01
CA ALA A 53 15.17 -20.81 -20.03
C ALA A 53 13.76 -20.28 -20.28
N ARG A 54 13.16 -20.64 -21.42
CA ARG A 54 11.87 -20.15 -21.91
C ARG A 54 10.85 -21.29 -21.85
N ASN A 55 10.12 -21.40 -20.73
CA ASN A 55 9.07 -22.40 -20.61
C ASN A 55 7.77 -21.91 -21.27
N GLU A 56 7.43 -22.54 -22.38
CA GLU A 56 6.15 -22.37 -23.06
C GLU A 56 5.14 -23.39 -22.50
N LEU A 57 3.85 -23.02 -22.45
CA LEU A 57 2.76 -23.96 -22.24
C LEU A 57 1.60 -23.63 -23.19
N HIS A 58 1.04 -24.67 -23.79
CA HIS A 58 0.15 -24.57 -24.94
C HIS A 58 -1.23 -24.00 -24.59
N ALA A 59 -1.75 -23.16 -25.48
CA ALA A 59 -3.18 -23.02 -25.68
C ALA A 59 -3.61 -23.97 -26.81
N PHE A 60 -4.73 -24.67 -26.65
CA PHE A 60 -5.27 -25.56 -27.67
C PHE A 60 -5.93 -24.77 -28.80
N SER A 61 -5.65 -25.15 -30.04
CA SER A 61 -6.42 -24.78 -31.22
C SER A 61 -7.28 -25.95 -31.65
N GLU A 62 -8.57 -25.70 -31.90
CA GLU A 62 -9.45 -26.58 -32.66
C GLU A 62 -10.21 -25.71 -33.67
N SER A 63 -10.39 -26.19 -34.91
CA SER A 63 -10.74 -25.33 -36.05
C SER A 63 -11.58 -26.07 -37.09
N ALA A 64 -12.72 -25.48 -37.47
CA ALA A 64 -13.50 -25.84 -38.65
C ALA A 64 -14.27 -24.61 -39.17
N ALA A 65 -14.38 -24.51 -40.50
CA ALA A 65 -14.99 -23.44 -41.32
C ALA A 65 -15.38 -24.07 -42.68
N PRO A 66 -15.79 -23.36 -43.76
CA PRO A 66 -16.21 -21.95 -43.95
C PRO A 66 -17.75 -21.90 -44.26
N THR A 67 -18.42 -21.14 -45.16
CA THR A 67 -18.07 -20.20 -46.25
C THR A 67 -19.27 -19.30 -46.61
N SER A 68 -19.05 -18.03 -46.99
CA SER A 68 -19.79 -17.33 -48.07
C SER A 68 -19.04 -16.05 -48.49
N GLU A 69 -19.42 -15.43 -49.62
CA GLU A 69 -18.56 -14.53 -50.42
C GLU A 69 -18.84 -13.01 -50.31
N ALA A 70 -17.95 -12.23 -50.95
CA ALA A 70 -17.94 -10.76 -51.05
C ALA A 70 -18.86 -10.23 -52.20
N PRO A 71 -18.90 -8.92 -52.57
CA PRO A 71 -17.76 -8.10 -53.04
C PRO A 71 -17.72 -6.67 -52.41
N ALA A 72 -17.00 -5.72 -53.02
CA ALA A 72 -16.35 -4.63 -52.27
C ALA A 72 -16.29 -3.23 -52.94
N LYS A 73 -16.10 -2.20 -52.08
CA LYS A 73 -15.51 -0.86 -52.34
C LYS A 73 -16.29 0.11 -53.27
N PRO A 74 -15.90 1.40 -53.34
CA PRO A 74 -15.56 2.34 -52.24
C PRO A 74 -16.25 3.72 -52.44
N LEU A 75 -16.04 4.71 -51.55
CA LEU A 75 -15.84 6.13 -51.92
C LEU A 75 -15.38 7.02 -50.77
N THR A 76 -14.88 8.21 -51.11
CA THR A 76 -14.27 9.20 -50.20
C THR A 76 -15.08 10.49 -50.22
N ALA A 77 -15.36 11.10 -49.07
CA ALA A 77 -15.89 12.47 -49.00
C ALA A 77 -15.46 13.19 -47.70
N ARG A 78 -15.18 14.49 -47.81
CA ARG A 78 -15.10 15.44 -46.69
C ARG A 78 -16.45 16.16 -46.53
N ASN A 79 -16.76 16.58 -45.30
CA ASN A 79 -17.53 17.79 -44.97
C ASN A 79 -16.85 18.30 -43.69
N GLU A 80 -16.25 19.49 -43.56
CA GLU A 80 -16.54 20.84 -44.06
C GLU A 80 -17.67 21.56 -43.31
N LEU A 81 -17.45 22.86 -43.05
CA LEU A 81 -18.14 23.67 -42.06
C LEU A 81 -19.27 24.49 -42.70
N HIS A 82 -20.47 24.42 -42.13
CA HIS A 82 -21.55 25.35 -42.49
C HIS A 82 -21.52 26.59 -41.58
N ALA A 83 -21.22 27.75 -42.16
CA ALA A 83 -21.52 29.03 -41.57
C ALA A 83 -23.02 29.34 -41.72
N PHE A 84 -23.68 29.76 -40.64
CA PHE A 84 -25.10 30.11 -40.66
C PHE A 84 -25.28 31.63 -40.77
N ALA A 85 -25.93 32.08 -41.85
CA ALA A 85 -26.39 33.46 -41.99
C ALA A 85 -27.82 33.57 -41.46
N GLY A 86 -28.06 34.50 -40.52
CA GLY A 86 -29.39 34.74 -39.94
C GLY A 86 -30.22 35.78 -40.70
N PRO A 87 -31.47 36.03 -40.29
CA PRO A 87 -32.29 37.15 -40.75
C PRO A 87 -32.03 38.41 -39.91
N SER A 88 -32.28 39.60 -40.49
CA SER A 88 -32.10 40.91 -39.85
C SER A 88 -33.42 41.69 -39.82
N SER A 89 -33.71 42.40 -38.71
CA SER A 89 -34.83 43.35 -38.67
C SER A 89 -34.67 44.52 -37.67
N ARG A 90 -34.42 45.70 -38.26
CA ARG A 90 -34.88 47.04 -37.82
C ARG A 90 -34.31 47.64 -36.52
N ALA A 91 -34.26 48.98 -36.48
CA ALA A 91 -33.57 49.77 -35.45
C ALA A 91 -34.47 50.80 -34.76
N ALA A 92 -34.06 51.23 -33.56
CA ALA A 92 -34.50 52.42 -32.84
C ALA A 92 -33.32 53.03 -32.05
N ALA A 93 -33.44 54.28 -31.61
CA ALA A 93 -32.32 55.12 -31.13
C ALA A 93 -32.17 55.14 -29.57
N PRO A 94 -31.07 55.68 -29.00
CA PRO A 94 -30.68 55.47 -27.60
C PRO A 94 -31.21 56.54 -26.63
N PRO A 95 -30.92 56.39 -25.32
CA PRO A 95 -30.32 57.53 -24.62
C PRO A 95 -29.19 57.21 -23.62
N THR A 96 -28.50 58.28 -23.20
CA THR A 96 -27.69 58.47 -21.96
C THR A 96 -26.39 57.69 -21.75
N ARG A 97 -25.30 58.47 -21.60
CA ARG A 97 -23.97 58.07 -21.10
C ARG A 97 -23.90 58.20 -19.57
N SER A 98 -23.02 57.43 -18.94
CA SER A 98 -22.27 57.82 -17.74
C SER A 98 -20.77 57.54 -17.97
N PRO A 99 -19.84 58.32 -17.40
CA PRO A 99 -18.44 58.34 -17.83
C PRO A 99 -17.56 57.24 -17.17
N PRO A 100 -16.48 56.80 -17.84
CA PRO A 100 -15.37 56.12 -17.17
C PRO A 100 -14.53 57.11 -16.33
N PRO A 101 -13.81 56.65 -15.29
CA PRO A 101 -12.94 57.52 -14.49
C PRO A 101 -11.72 58.00 -15.28
N GLU A 102 -11.29 59.23 -15.00
CA GLU A 102 -10.14 59.85 -15.66
C GLU A 102 -8.81 59.28 -15.14
N SER A 103 -7.97 58.85 -16.07
CA SER A 103 -6.51 58.72 -15.87
C SER A 103 -5.84 59.08 -17.19
N ALA A 104 -5.76 60.38 -17.45
CA ALA A 104 -5.27 60.94 -18.70
C ALA A 104 -3.74 60.85 -18.78
N GLY A 105 -3.23 59.72 -19.26
CA GLY A 105 -1.90 59.68 -19.88
C GLY A 105 -1.89 60.56 -21.14
N PRO A 106 -0.73 61.16 -21.53
CA PRO A 106 -0.66 62.07 -22.66
C PRO A 106 -1.02 61.36 -23.98
N ALA A 107 -2.10 61.80 -24.61
CA ALA A 107 -2.57 61.30 -25.90
C ALA A 107 -1.73 61.87 -27.04
N VAL A 108 -0.56 61.26 -27.29
CA VAL A 108 0.30 61.56 -28.44
C VAL A 108 -0.50 61.38 -29.74
N SER A 109 -0.51 62.40 -30.58
CA SER A 109 -1.29 62.39 -31.83
C SER A 109 -0.64 61.51 -32.89
N ALA A 110 -1.44 60.93 -33.78
CA ALA A 110 -0.96 60.04 -34.85
C ALA A 110 0.07 60.73 -35.80
N GLY A 111 0.02 62.06 -35.91
CA GLY A 111 1.03 62.84 -36.62
C GLY A 111 2.42 62.82 -35.96
N GLU A 112 2.48 62.89 -34.63
CA GLU A 112 3.74 62.94 -33.86
C GLU A 112 4.48 61.59 -33.90
N LEU A 113 3.73 60.49 -33.92
CA LEU A 113 4.27 59.13 -34.13
C LEU A 113 5.02 58.96 -35.47
N THR A 114 4.70 59.79 -36.47
CA THR A 114 5.36 59.77 -37.78
C THR A 114 6.68 60.55 -37.77
N ALA A 115 6.76 61.63 -37.00
CA ALA A 115 7.97 62.44 -36.86
C ALA A 115 9.10 61.77 -36.04
N LEU A 116 8.76 60.78 -35.20
CA LEU A 116 9.69 60.12 -34.26
C LEU A 116 10.10 58.68 -34.63
N GLY A 117 9.96 58.29 -35.90
CA GLY A 117 10.65 57.11 -36.44
C GLY A 117 10.21 55.75 -35.90
N GLY A 118 8.95 55.61 -35.48
CA GLY A 118 8.29 54.30 -35.37
C GLY A 118 8.81 53.32 -34.31
N ARG A 119 9.55 53.77 -33.28
CA ARG A 119 9.92 52.93 -32.13
C ARG A 119 9.70 53.62 -30.78
N LEU A 120 8.53 53.41 -30.20
CA LEU A 120 8.30 53.59 -28.75
C LEU A 120 9.15 52.57 -27.98
N ARG A 121 10.39 52.96 -27.67
CA ARG A 121 11.30 52.24 -26.77
C ARG A 121 10.76 52.37 -25.34
N PRO A 122 10.43 51.29 -24.63
CA PRO A 122 10.00 51.39 -23.24
C PRO A 122 11.10 52.06 -22.39
N PRO A 123 10.77 53.05 -21.53
CA PRO A 123 11.74 53.69 -20.65
C PRO A 123 12.14 52.73 -19.52
N GLY A 124 13.21 51.98 -19.76
CA GLY A 124 13.75 50.99 -18.84
C GLY A 124 14.93 50.27 -19.48
N SER A 125 16.14 50.65 -19.09
CA SER A 125 17.38 50.12 -19.66
C SER A 125 17.54 48.62 -19.37
N LYS A 126 17.49 47.79 -20.42
CA LYS A 126 17.82 46.34 -20.37
C LYS A 126 19.32 46.07 -20.16
N HIS A 127 20.06 47.02 -19.58
CA HIS A 127 21.50 46.92 -19.41
C HIS A 127 21.81 46.28 -18.06
N LEU A 128 22.33 45.07 -18.14
CA LEU A 128 23.01 44.40 -17.04
C LEU A 128 24.26 45.22 -16.63
N PRO A 129 24.47 45.57 -15.36
CA PRO A 129 25.72 46.18 -14.91
C PRO A 129 26.90 45.26 -15.21
N GLU A 130 27.89 45.77 -15.95
CA GLU A 130 29.01 44.95 -16.42
C GLU A 130 29.83 44.38 -15.25
N GLU A 131 30.02 45.18 -14.20
CA GLU A 131 30.70 44.79 -12.95
C GLU A 131 30.09 43.53 -12.32
N VAL A 132 28.75 43.46 -12.23
CA VAL A 132 28.04 42.29 -11.70
C VAL A 132 28.24 41.07 -12.59
N PHE A 133 28.27 41.25 -13.92
CA PHE A 133 28.53 40.15 -14.84
C PHE A 133 29.99 39.67 -14.79
N GLN A 134 30.97 40.56 -14.65
CA GLN A 134 32.38 40.19 -14.51
C GLN A 134 32.66 39.51 -13.17
N GLY A 135 31.95 39.89 -12.09
CA GLY A 135 31.93 39.16 -10.83
C GLY A 135 31.40 37.73 -11.00
N ILE A 136 30.20 37.58 -11.60
CA ILE A 136 29.61 36.27 -11.91
C ILE A 136 30.55 35.43 -12.80
N ARG A 137 31.18 36.04 -13.80
CA ARG A 137 32.14 35.37 -14.68
C ARG A 137 33.34 34.85 -13.90
N THR A 138 33.97 35.70 -13.08
CA THR A 138 35.14 35.35 -12.26
C THR A 138 34.86 34.13 -11.36
N HIS A 139 33.69 34.10 -10.71
CA HIS A 139 33.27 32.97 -9.88
C HIS A 139 32.93 31.68 -10.64
N LEU A 140 32.83 31.70 -11.98
CA LEU A 140 32.43 30.54 -12.79
C LEU A 140 33.54 30.04 -13.71
N THR A 141 34.37 30.92 -14.26
CA THR A 141 35.54 30.55 -15.08
C THR A 141 36.61 29.87 -14.24
N ARG A 142 36.93 28.61 -14.56
CA ARG A 142 38.02 27.86 -13.94
C ARG A 142 39.39 28.37 -14.39
N SER A 143 40.42 28.10 -13.58
CA SER A 143 41.83 28.32 -13.85
C SER A 143 42.64 27.03 -13.65
N LEU A 144 43.95 27.05 -13.90
CA LEU A 144 44.83 25.90 -13.63
C LEU A 144 45.00 25.60 -12.13
N THR A 145 44.73 26.57 -11.25
CA THR A 145 44.83 26.43 -9.78
C THR A 145 43.47 26.25 -9.10
N ASP A 146 42.38 26.66 -9.75
CA ASP A 146 41.00 26.41 -9.32
C ASP A 146 40.20 25.78 -10.48
N TRP A 147 40.05 24.45 -10.41
CA TRP A 147 39.42 23.62 -11.44
C TRP A 147 37.98 23.20 -11.11
N THR A 148 37.43 23.54 -9.93
CA THR A 148 36.09 23.13 -9.47
C THR A 148 35.25 24.33 -9.01
N VAL A 149 34.03 24.48 -9.53
CA VAL A 149 33.08 25.46 -8.96
C VAL A 149 32.76 25.07 -7.51
N SER A 150 33.03 25.95 -6.56
CA SER A 150 32.78 25.66 -5.15
C SER A 150 31.34 26.02 -4.73
N ALA A 151 30.89 25.44 -3.61
CA ALA A 151 29.65 25.87 -2.95
C ALA A 151 29.74 27.31 -2.39
N ALA A 152 30.90 27.96 -2.37
CA ALA A 152 31.02 29.40 -2.11
C ALA A 152 30.72 30.21 -3.37
N ASP A 153 31.24 29.81 -4.53
CA ASP A 153 30.99 30.46 -5.83
C ASP A 153 29.51 30.39 -6.22
N VAL A 154 28.87 29.23 -6.03
CA VAL A 154 27.42 29.06 -6.27
C VAL A 154 26.62 30.05 -5.43
N ARG A 155 26.98 30.26 -4.16
CA ARG A 155 26.31 31.24 -3.29
C ARG A 155 26.62 32.70 -3.69
N ALA A 156 27.84 33.01 -4.09
CA ALA A 156 28.23 34.33 -4.56
C ALA A 156 27.48 34.72 -5.85
N VAL A 157 27.43 33.82 -6.83
CA VAL A 157 26.66 33.99 -8.08
C VAL A 157 25.17 34.08 -7.80
N HIS A 158 24.64 33.24 -6.89
CA HIS A 158 23.23 33.28 -6.50
C HIS A 158 22.85 34.65 -5.91
N GLY A 159 23.64 35.17 -4.96
CA GLY A 159 23.45 36.49 -4.36
C GLY A 159 23.58 37.64 -5.36
N ALA A 160 24.60 37.60 -6.22
CA ALA A 160 24.79 38.59 -7.28
C ALA A 160 23.60 38.63 -8.25
N LEU A 161 23.05 37.47 -8.62
CA LEU A 161 21.82 37.36 -9.40
C LEU A 161 20.57 37.81 -8.62
N GLY A 162 20.51 37.55 -7.32
CA GLY A 162 19.39 37.90 -6.45
C GLY A 162 19.20 39.41 -6.28
N ALA A 163 20.31 40.17 -6.27
CA ALA A 163 20.30 41.63 -6.23
C ALA A 163 19.70 42.30 -7.49
N LEU A 164 19.68 41.60 -8.64
CA LEU A 164 19.20 42.18 -9.90
C LEU A 164 17.67 42.32 -9.95
N PRO A 165 17.11 43.43 -10.47
CA PRO A 165 15.69 43.52 -10.81
C PRO A 165 15.31 42.55 -11.95
N PRO A 166 14.02 42.21 -12.15
CA PRO A 166 13.57 41.22 -13.13
C PRO A 166 14.15 41.36 -14.55
N GLY A 167 14.19 42.58 -15.10
CA GLY A 167 14.73 42.85 -16.44
C GLY A 167 16.23 42.56 -16.56
N PRO A 168 17.10 43.18 -15.74
CA PRO A 168 18.52 42.84 -15.67
C PRO A 168 18.81 41.39 -15.29
N TYR A 169 18.01 40.76 -14.43
CA TYR A 169 18.14 39.33 -14.07
C TYR A 169 17.96 38.44 -15.30
N ARG A 170 16.91 38.69 -16.11
CA ARG A 170 16.71 38.00 -17.39
C ARG A 170 17.89 38.19 -18.35
N ALA A 171 18.37 39.44 -18.48
CA ALA A 171 19.52 39.76 -19.33
C ALA A 171 20.83 39.09 -18.84
N ALA A 172 20.99 38.86 -17.53
CA ALA A 172 22.08 38.08 -16.97
C ALA A 172 22.00 36.62 -17.42
N LEU A 173 20.87 35.94 -17.22
CA LEU A 173 20.69 34.54 -17.62
C LEU A 173 20.88 34.36 -19.15
N GLU A 174 20.29 35.24 -19.96
CA GLU A 174 20.44 35.24 -21.42
C GLU A 174 21.88 35.54 -21.89
N ARG A 175 22.75 36.09 -21.04
CA ARG A 175 24.19 36.26 -21.31
C ARG A 175 25.03 35.10 -20.77
N MET A 176 24.74 34.63 -19.55
CA MET A 176 25.37 33.45 -18.96
C MET A 176 25.16 32.19 -19.81
N GLU A 177 24.01 32.04 -20.48
CA GLU A 177 23.77 30.92 -21.41
C GLU A 177 24.65 31.04 -22.67
N ARG A 178 24.74 32.23 -23.28
CA ARG A 178 25.59 32.49 -24.46
C ARG A 178 27.07 32.28 -24.17
N ASP A 179 27.51 32.67 -22.99
CA ASP A 179 28.90 32.52 -22.54
C ASP A 179 29.16 31.13 -21.90
N GLY A 180 28.18 30.21 -21.94
CA GLY A 180 28.24 28.84 -21.39
C GLY A 180 28.21 28.74 -19.85
N LEU A 181 28.39 29.85 -19.15
CA LEU A 181 28.46 29.98 -17.70
C LEU A 181 27.20 29.47 -16.97
N LEU A 182 26.01 29.60 -17.57
CA LEU A 182 24.76 29.19 -16.92
C LEU A 182 24.70 27.67 -16.67
N ARG A 183 25.20 26.87 -17.62
CA ARG A 183 25.31 25.42 -17.49
C ARG A 183 26.33 25.04 -16.42
N THR A 184 27.47 25.73 -16.37
CA THR A 184 28.50 25.55 -15.33
C THR A 184 27.96 25.85 -13.93
N TYR A 185 27.19 26.93 -13.79
CA TYR A 185 26.54 27.32 -12.54
C TYR A 185 25.48 26.29 -12.09
N VAL A 186 24.57 25.89 -12.98
CA VAL A 186 23.52 24.90 -12.68
C VAL A 186 24.11 23.54 -12.31
N ASN A 187 25.11 23.05 -13.06
CA ASN A 187 25.74 21.76 -12.80
C ASN A 187 26.48 21.70 -11.46
N ALA A 188 26.85 22.84 -10.88
CA ALA A 188 27.51 22.95 -9.59
C ALA A 188 26.52 23.03 -8.40
N GLN A 189 25.21 23.11 -8.64
CA GLN A 189 24.21 23.23 -7.58
C GLN A 189 23.84 21.88 -6.95
N ASP A 190 23.94 21.80 -5.62
CA ASP A 190 23.17 20.84 -4.83
C ASP A 190 21.65 21.10 -4.94
N ALA A 191 20.83 20.17 -4.43
CA ALA A 191 19.38 20.28 -4.52
C ALA A 191 18.78 21.51 -3.78
N GLY A 192 19.41 21.96 -2.70
CA GLY A 192 19.01 23.17 -1.97
C GLY A 192 19.37 24.45 -2.71
N SER A 193 20.61 24.57 -3.20
CA SER A 193 21.05 25.70 -4.04
C SER A 193 20.24 25.79 -5.34
N ARG A 194 19.93 24.64 -5.97
CA ARG A 194 19.05 24.54 -7.14
C ARG A 194 17.64 25.02 -6.82
N ARG A 195 17.05 24.56 -5.72
CA ARG A 195 15.72 25.03 -5.27
C ARG A 195 15.71 26.55 -5.07
N ALA A 196 16.66 27.11 -4.33
CA ALA A 196 16.73 28.54 -4.07
C ALA A 196 16.86 29.37 -5.36
N PHE A 197 17.65 28.88 -6.34
CA PHE A 197 17.76 29.49 -7.65
C PHE A 197 16.44 29.49 -8.45
N LEU A 198 15.67 28.40 -8.41
CA LEU A 198 14.37 28.30 -9.08
C LEU A 198 13.29 29.15 -8.37
N GLU A 199 13.27 29.17 -7.04
CA GLU A 199 12.38 30.04 -6.24
C GLU A 199 12.69 31.53 -6.48
N GLN A 200 13.97 31.90 -6.61
CA GLN A 200 14.37 33.23 -7.04
C GLN A 200 13.90 33.53 -8.46
N ALA A 201 14.02 32.58 -9.40
CA ALA A 201 13.59 32.78 -10.78
C ALA A 201 12.06 32.99 -10.91
N GLU A 202 11.27 32.24 -10.15
CA GLU A 202 9.82 32.45 -9.99
C GLU A 202 9.52 33.84 -9.40
N GLY A 203 10.16 34.21 -8.29
CA GLY A 203 9.99 35.53 -7.66
C GLY A 203 10.41 36.72 -8.53
N LYS A 204 11.24 36.50 -9.56
CA LYS A 204 11.61 37.48 -10.59
C LYS A 204 10.76 37.37 -11.87
N GLY A 205 9.72 36.53 -11.90
CA GLY A 205 8.80 36.36 -13.03
C GLY A 205 9.38 35.62 -14.24
N MET A 206 10.47 34.87 -14.06
CA MET A 206 11.11 34.07 -15.11
C MET A 206 10.64 32.61 -15.16
N LEU A 207 10.11 32.07 -14.06
CA LEU A 207 9.44 30.77 -14.01
C LEU A 207 7.99 30.91 -13.57
N GLN A 208 7.19 29.90 -13.92
CA GLN A 208 5.86 29.67 -13.36
C GLN A 208 5.89 28.40 -12.51
N ARG A 209 5.02 28.32 -11.51
CA ARG A 209 4.86 27.16 -10.62
C ARG A 209 3.46 26.57 -10.76
N ASN A 210 3.38 25.31 -11.15
CA ASN A 210 2.21 24.49 -10.96
C ASN A 210 2.10 24.17 -9.47
N LYS A 211 1.06 24.71 -8.81
CA LYS A 211 0.81 24.39 -7.39
C LYS A 211 0.35 22.94 -7.26
N GLY A 212 0.90 22.24 -6.28
CA GLY A 212 0.52 20.88 -5.95
C GLY A 212 -0.82 20.78 -5.21
N GLU A 213 -1.35 19.57 -5.08
CA GLU A 213 -2.49 19.29 -4.21
C GLU A 213 -2.06 19.34 -2.75
N THR A 214 -2.56 20.33 -2.01
CA THR A 214 -2.45 20.36 -0.54
C THR A 214 -3.01 19.07 0.06
N SER A 215 -2.27 18.41 0.96
CA SER A 215 -2.78 17.26 1.70
C SER A 215 -4.16 17.57 2.30
N PRO A 216 -5.21 16.77 2.03
CA PRO A 216 -6.34 16.74 2.94
C PRO A 216 -5.84 16.30 4.31
N VAL A 217 -6.48 16.79 5.37
CA VAL A 217 -6.13 16.46 6.77
C VAL A 217 -6.73 15.08 7.13
N ASP A 218 -6.36 14.07 6.32
CA ASP A 218 -6.72 12.67 6.50
C ASP A 218 -6.00 12.11 7.74
N ALA A 219 -6.69 11.31 8.56
CA ALA A 219 -6.15 10.78 9.82
C ALA A 219 -4.86 9.94 9.68
N LEU A 220 -4.54 9.46 8.47
CA LEU A 220 -3.34 8.68 8.16
C LEU A 220 -2.22 9.52 7.49
N GLY A 221 -2.47 10.80 7.21
CA GLY A 221 -1.54 11.73 6.59
C GLY A 221 -1.04 11.26 5.22
N TYR A 222 -1.90 11.30 4.21
CA TYR A 222 -1.47 11.09 2.82
C TYR A 222 -0.58 12.27 2.37
N PRO A 223 0.60 12.02 1.76
CA PRO A 223 1.51 13.09 1.35
C PRO A 223 0.88 14.03 0.33
N ALA A 224 1.12 15.33 0.48
CA ALA A 224 0.72 16.33 -0.50
C ALA A 224 1.38 16.04 -1.84
N VAL A 225 0.67 16.25 -2.95
CA VAL A 225 1.34 16.33 -4.25
C VAL A 225 2.16 17.63 -4.20
N PRO A 226 3.47 17.59 -4.44
CA PRO A 226 4.31 18.77 -4.29
C PRO A 226 4.14 19.77 -5.44
N ASP A 227 4.61 20.99 -5.23
CA ASP A 227 4.71 22.00 -6.29
C ASP A 227 5.77 21.60 -7.33
N PHE A 228 5.53 21.97 -8.60
CA PHE A 228 6.48 21.78 -9.69
C PHE A 228 6.66 23.08 -10.50
N PHE A 229 7.90 23.39 -10.92
CA PHE A 229 8.16 24.48 -11.85
C PHE A 229 7.83 24.07 -13.30
N VAL A 230 7.25 24.99 -14.07
CA VAL A 230 6.89 24.78 -15.47
C VAL A 230 8.14 24.80 -16.35
N ASN A 231 8.38 23.70 -17.09
CA ASN A 231 9.50 23.56 -18.02
C ASN A 231 9.17 24.14 -19.41
N ASP A 232 8.93 25.46 -19.47
CA ASP A 232 8.63 26.21 -20.69
C ASP A 232 9.81 26.11 -21.71
N ALA A 233 9.47 25.82 -22.97
CA ALA A 233 10.43 25.72 -24.08
C ALA A 233 11.19 27.03 -24.39
N ARG A 234 10.71 28.17 -23.89
CA ARG A 234 11.31 29.51 -24.03
C ARG A 234 12.46 29.77 -23.05
N LEU A 235 12.69 28.88 -22.08
CA LEU A 235 13.74 29.02 -21.08
C LEU A 235 15.12 28.61 -21.66
N PRO A 236 16.23 29.20 -21.18
CA PRO A 236 17.60 28.72 -21.46
C PRO A 236 17.72 27.23 -21.15
N ARG A 237 18.47 26.45 -21.94
CA ARG A 237 18.49 24.99 -21.81
C ARG A 237 19.05 24.55 -20.46
N ALA A 238 20.11 25.19 -19.96
CA ALA A 238 20.61 24.92 -18.61
C ALA A 238 19.55 25.15 -17.52
N MET A 239 18.61 26.08 -17.73
CA MET A 239 17.49 26.35 -16.81
C MET A 239 16.37 25.30 -16.93
N ARG A 240 16.12 24.78 -18.15
CA ARG A 240 15.22 23.63 -18.38
C ARG A 240 15.76 22.35 -17.76
N ASP A 241 17.06 22.11 -17.89
CA ASP A 241 17.77 21.01 -17.23
C ASP A 241 17.66 21.14 -15.69
N ALA A 242 17.83 22.35 -15.13
CA ALA A 242 17.66 22.61 -13.70
C ALA A 242 16.23 22.34 -13.19
N VAL A 243 15.20 22.81 -13.92
CA VAL A 243 13.79 22.55 -13.61
C VAL A 243 13.50 21.05 -13.61
N ASN A 244 13.99 20.31 -14.61
CA ASN A 244 13.76 18.87 -14.72
C ASN A 244 14.49 18.09 -13.60
N ALA A 245 15.71 18.46 -13.25
CA ALA A 245 16.45 17.87 -12.13
C ALA A 245 15.72 18.09 -10.80
N HIS A 246 15.22 19.30 -10.55
CA HIS A 246 14.43 19.59 -9.35
C HIS A 246 13.10 18.82 -9.31
N ALA A 247 12.41 18.68 -10.45
CA ALA A 247 11.19 17.88 -10.54
C ALA A 247 11.45 16.37 -10.29
N ILE A 248 12.64 15.87 -10.58
CA ILE A 248 13.09 14.52 -10.19
C ILE A 248 13.31 14.46 -8.67
N ASP A 249 14.12 15.37 -8.10
CA ASP A 249 14.41 15.44 -6.65
C ASP A 249 13.10 15.41 -5.82
N VAL A 250 12.14 16.26 -6.23
CA VAL A 250 10.83 16.41 -5.60
C VAL A 250 9.93 15.19 -5.80
N GLY A 251 9.93 14.57 -6.98
CA GLY A 251 9.18 13.34 -7.26
C GLY A 251 9.67 12.14 -6.45
N VAL A 252 10.99 11.99 -6.30
CA VAL A 252 11.61 10.98 -5.40
C VAL A 252 11.19 11.21 -3.96
N GLY A 253 11.20 12.47 -3.49
CA GLY A 253 10.73 12.83 -2.15
C GLY A 253 9.27 12.43 -1.90
N PHE A 254 8.37 12.68 -2.86
CA PHE A 254 6.97 12.28 -2.79
C PHE A 254 6.79 10.74 -2.74
N TYR A 255 7.50 9.97 -3.57
CA TYR A 255 7.43 8.50 -3.52
C TYR A 255 8.02 7.91 -2.24
N LYS A 256 9.04 8.55 -1.63
CA LYS A 256 9.52 8.19 -0.29
C LYS A 256 8.42 8.41 0.76
N ALA A 257 7.82 9.60 0.80
CA ALA A 257 6.76 9.95 1.74
C ALA A 257 5.49 9.07 1.57
N HIS A 258 5.18 8.66 0.33
CA HIS A 258 4.14 7.65 0.07
C HIS A 258 4.52 6.28 0.63
N GLY A 259 5.77 5.87 0.48
CA GLY A 259 6.29 4.64 1.06
C GLY A 259 6.27 4.61 2.59
N GLU A 260 6.27 5.77 3.25
CA GLU A 260 6.06 5.94 4.70
C GLU A 260 4.56 5.97 5.07
N TYR A 261 3.71 6.59 4.24
CA TYR A 261 2.24 6.51 4.37
C TYR A 261 1.74 5.06 4.32
N LEU A 262 2.26 4.20 3.43
CA LEU A 262 1.88 2.78 3.40
C LEU A 262 2.27 2.02 4.68
N VAL A 263 3.34 2.44 5.37
CA VAL A 263 3.72 1.86 6.68
C VAL A 263 2.76 2.34 7.77
N ARG A 264 2.43 3.64 7.82
CA ARG A 264 1.40 4.17 8.73
C ARG A 264 0.04 3.49 8.52
N TYR A 265 -0.35 3.29 7.26
CA TYR A 265 -1.59 2.61 6.90
C TYR A 265 -1.61 1.15 7.37
N ALA A 266 -0.52 0.39 7.17
CA ALA A 266 -0.42 -0.98 7.65
C ALA A 266 -0.53 -1.08 9.18
N LEU A 267 0.14 -0.17 9.91
CA LEU A 267 0.04 -0.11 11.38
C LEU A 267 -1.39 0.22 11.84
N ALA A 268 -2.12 1.10 11.14
CA ALA A 268 -3.51 1.41 11.44
C ALA A 268 -4.45 0.23 11.16
N VAL A 269 -4.18 -0.57 10.12
CA VAL A 269 -4.87 -1.83 9.84
C VAL A 269 -4.66 -2.84 10.98
N ASP A 270 -3.43 -3.05 11.41
CA ASP A 270 -3.11 -3.98 12.51
C ASP A 270 -3.73 -3.53 13.85
N GLN A 271 -3.85 -2.22 14.08
CA GLN A 271 -4.48 -1.64 15.27
C GLN A 271 -6.02 -1.70 15.27
N ALA A 272 -6.67 -1.77 14.10
CA ALA A 272 -8.13 -1.83 14.02
C ALA A 272 -8.68 -3.08 14.72
N GLY A 273 -9.52 -2.88 15.74
CA GLY A 273 -10.15 -3.92 16.55
C GLY A 273 -11.50 -4.39 15.99
N SER A 274 -12.07 -3.69 15.00
CA SER A 274 -13.30 -4.08 14.32
C SER A 274 -13.26 -3.81 12.81
N ARG A 275 -14.10 -4.53 12.05
CA ARG A 275 -14.30 -4.27 10.60
C ARG A 275 -14.76 -2.83 10.33
N ARG A 276 -15.46 -2.20 11.29
CA ARG A 276 -15.91 -0.80 11.21
C ARG A 276 -14.75 0.18 11.29
N GLU A 277 -13.83 0.00 12.23
CA GLU A 277 -12.61 0.82 12.33
C GLU A 277 -11.75 0.67 11.08
N LEU A 278 -11.57 -0.56 10.61
CA LEU A 278 -10.77 -0.87 9.43
C LEU A 278 -11.40 -0.29 8.14
N GLY A 279 -12.73 -0.29 8.02
CA GLY A 279 -13.45 0.42 6.96
C GLY A 279 -13.30 1.95 7.03
N ALA A 280 -13.25 2.51 8.25
CA ALA A 280 -13.07 3.95 8.48
C ALA A 280 -11.66 4.47 8.11
N LEU A 281 -10.68 3.58 7.88
CA LEU A 281 -9.37 3.95 7.32
C LEU A 281 -9.44 4.39 5.85
N GLY A 282 -10.51 4.01 5.13
CA GLY A 282 -10.64 4.19 3.69
C GLY A 282 -9.65 3.34 2.87
N PRO A 283 -9.83 3.22 1.54
CA PRO A 283 -8.91 2.46 0.69
C PRO A 283 -7.51 3.10 0.63
N PRO A 284 -6.42 2.32 0.60
CA PRO A 284 -5.07 2.86 0.52
C PRO A 284 -4.86 3.57 -0.81
N ARG A 285 -4.43 4.84 -0.76
CA ARG A 285 -4.28 5.71 -1.94
C ARG A 285 -2.98 5.41 -2.68
N ALA A 286 -3.04 5.31 -4.01
CA ALA A 286 -1.87 5.13 -4.86
C ALA A 286 -1.15 6.45 -5.12
N ALA A 287 0.17 6.52 -4.92
CA ALA A 287 0.95 7.62 -5.44
C ALA A 287 0.96 7.59 -6.96
N GLN A 288 0.44 8.66 -7.56
CA GLN A 288 0.52 8.93 -8.98
C GLN A 288 1.03 10.36 -9.14
N LEU A 289 2.07 10.53 -9.96
CA LEU A 289 2.46 11.81 -10.52
C LEU A 289 2.28 11.68 -12.03
N SER A 290 1.63 12.67 -12.66
CA SER A 290 1.43 12.69 -14.11
C SER A 290 2.51 13.55 -14.79
N GLU A 291 2.88 13.20 -16.01
CA GLU A 291 3.88 13.96 -16.80
C GLU A 291 3.46 15.43 -17.01
N SER A 292 2.16 15.72 -16.96
CA SER A 292 1.61 17.07 -17.05
C SER A 292 2.06 18.02 -15.94
N VAL A 293 2.53 17.53 -14.78
CA VAL A 293 3.04 18.41 -13.71
C VAL A 293 4.28 19.20 -14.14
N LEU A 294 5.04 18.67 -15.10
CA LEU A 294 6.23 19.32 -15.68
C LEU A 294 5.88 20.54 -16.56
N GLY A 295 4.62 20.68 -16.99
CA GLY A 295 4.17 21.79 -17.84
C GLY A 295 4.80 21.85 -19.24
N LEU A 296 5.36 20.73 -19.73
CA LEU A 296 6.01 20.66 -21.04
C LEU A 296 5.01 20.90 -22.20
N GLU A 297 5.30 21.86 -23.07
CA GLU A 297 4.46 22.12 -24.25
C GLU A 297 4.45 20.91 -25.21
N TRP A 298 3.29 20.57 -25.77
CA TRP A 298 3.17 19.45 -26.72
C TRP A 298 4.06 19.60 -27.98
N LYS A 299 4.43 20.84 -28.32
CA LYS A 299 5.27 21.20 -29.48
C LYS A 299 6.78 21.22 -29.19
N ASP A 300 7.20 21.08 -27.93
CA ASP A 300 8.61 21.11 -27.57
C ASP A 300 9.36 19.87 -28.10
N PRO A 301 10.41 20.03 -28.94
CA PRO A 301 11.14 18.89 -29.48
C PRO A 301 11.90 18.11 -28.40
N ALA A 302 12.28 18.74 -27.29
CA ALA A 302 12.99 18.10 -26.18
C ALA A 302 12.07 17.39 -25.18
N ARG A 303 10.74 17.48 -25.34
CA ARG A 303 9.75 17.01 -24.36
C ARG A 303 9.91 15.53 -24.03
N LYS A 304 10.13 14.68 -25.04
CA LYS A 304 10.32 13.23 -24.85
C LYS A 304 11.54 12.90 -24.01
N ASP A 305 12.62 13.67 -24.17
CA ASP A 305 13.87 13.47 -23.43
C ASP A 305 13.67 13.83 -21.95
N TYR A 306 12.98 14.94 -21.67
CA TYR A 306 12.64 15.33 -20.30
C TYR A 306 11.63 14.37 -19.64
N GLU A 307 10.57 13.96 -20.35
CA GLU A 307 9.61 12.95 -19.86
C GLU A 307 10.28 11.61 -19.56
N ALA A 308 11.21 11.16 -20.40
CA ALA A 308 11.98 9.94 -20.19
C ALA A 308 12.97 10.07 -19.01
N ALA A 309 13.71 11.18 -18.94
CA ALA A 309 14.64 11.46 -17.84
C ALA A 309 13.91 11.57 -16.49
N TRP A 310 12.73 12.22 -16.48
CA TRP A 310 11.89 12.33 -15.28
C TRP A 310 11.38 10.96 -14.83
N LYS A 311 10.79 10.16 -15.73
CA LYS A 311 10.36 8.77 -15.45
C LYS A 311 11.49 7.89 -14.92
N ALA A 312 12.70 8.00 -15.50
CA ALA A 312 13.86 7.25 -15.05
C ALA A 312 14.35 7.71 -13.67
N GLY A 313 14.36 9.03 -13.43
CA GLY A 313 14.83 9.64 -12.19
C GLY A 313 13.93 9.41 -10.98
N ILE A 314 12.60 9.53 -11.13
CA ILE A 314 11.65 9.30 -10.02
C ILE A 314 11.48 7.81 -9.70
N GLY A 315 11.83 6.92 -10.63
CA GLY A 315 11.63 5.48 -10.47
C GLY A 315 10.15 5.08 -10.48
N ARG A 316 9.74 4.24 -9.52
CA ARG A 316 8.36 3.74 -9.39
C ARG A 316 7.88 3.85 -7.94
N PRO A 317 6.60 4.20 -7.69
CA PRO A 317 6.03 4.18 -6.35
C PRO A 317 5.93 2.75 -5.81
N LYS A 318 5.89 2.59 -4.48
CA LYS A 318 5.63 1.28 -3.86
C LYS A 318 4.23 0.80 -4.25
N SER A 319 4.10 -0.48 -4.61
CA SER A 319 2.81 -1.05 -5.00
C SER A 319 1.89 -1.25 -3.79
N LEU A 320 0.59 -1.01 -3.99
CA LEU A 320 -0.42 -1.22 -2.94
C LEU A 320 -0.70 -2.69 -2.64
N ASN A 321 -0.18 -3.62 -3.45
CA ASN A 321 -0.53 -5.04 -3.40
C ASN A 321 -0.27 -5.66 -2.02
N LEU A 322 0.84 -5.31 -1.37
CA LEU A 322 1.14 -5.76 -0.01
C LEU A 322 0.15 -5.15 1.00
N THR A 323 -0.11 -3.84 0.92
CA THR A 323 -1.06 -3.15 1.79
C THR A 323 -2.48 -3.73 1.68
N TYR A 324 -2.94 -4.07 0.46
CA TYR A 324 -4.21 -4.79 0.26
C TYR A 324 -4.17 -6.22 0.81
N GLN A 325 -3.06 -6.96 0.67
CA GLN A 325 -2.92 -8.29 1.26
C GLN A 325 -2.98 -8.27 2.80
N HIS A 326 -2.31 -7.31 3.43
CA HIS A 326 -2.41 -7.07 4.88
C HIS A 326 -3.87 -6.72 5.29
N LEU A 327 -4.52 -5.83 4.54
CA LEU A 327 -5.91 -5.45 4.78
C LEU A 327 -6.88 -6.64 4.68
N THR A 328 -6.82 -7.43 3.62
CA THR A 328 -7.68 -8.62 3.45
C THR A 328 -7.35 -9.73 4.46
N ALA A 329 -6.09 -9.84 4.92
CA ALA A 329 -5.75 -10.75 6.02
C ALA A 329 -6.44 -10.30 7.33
N ARG A 330 -6.34 -9.02 7.67
CA ARG A 330 -6.94 -8.45 8.88
C ARG A 330 -8.47 -8.46 8.85
N GLU A 331 -9.08 -8.14 7.71
CA GLU A 331 -10.51 -8.29 7.48
C GLU A 331 -11.00 -9.70 7.85
N ARG A 332 -10.27 -10.73 7.39
CA ARG A 332 -10.61 -12.14 7.62
C ARG A 332 -10.46 -12.52 9.10
N GLU A 333 -9.38 -12.09 9.75
CA GLU A 333 -9.19 -12.24 11.21
C GLU A 333 -10.38 -11.68 12.01
N LEU A 334 -10.86 -10.48 11.66
CA LEU A 334 -11.95 -9.80 12.35
C LEU A 334 -13.32 -10.44 12.11
N SER A 335 -13.49 -11.24 11.05
CA SER A 335 -14.62 -12.16 10.87
C SER A 335 -14.43 -13.55 11.51
N GLY A 336 -13.35 -13.76 12.27
CA GLY A 336 -13.03 -15.03 12.92
C GLY A 336 -12.39 -16.09 12.01
N GLU A 337 -11.98 -15.73 10.78
CA GLU A 337 -11.23 -16.64 9.91
C GLU A 337 -9.75 -16.65 10.27
N ARG A 338 -9.19 -17.85 10.50
CA ARG A 338 -7.75 -17.99 10.70
C ARG A 338 -6.99 -17.77 9.38
N GLY A 339 -6.14 -16.73 9.37
CA GLY A 339 -5.27 -16.36 8.26
C GLY A 339 -4.20 -17.43 7.94
N ALA A 340 -3.65 -17.39 6.73
CA ALA A 340 -2.52 -18.24 6.36
C ALA A 340 -1.21 -17.75 7.01
N GLY A 341 -0.24 -18.64 7.20
CA GLY A 341 1.00 -18.37 7.92
C GLY A 341 0.85 -18.34 9.45
N THR A 342 -0.36 -18.54 9.98
CA THR A 342 -0.58 -18.66 11.43
C THR A 342 -0.08 -20.01 11.95
N VAL A 343 0.53 -19.96 13.14
CA VAL A 343 0.93 -21.15 13.91
C VAL A 343 0.13 -21.17 15.21
N ARG A 344 -0.43 -22.32 15.55
CA ARG A 344 -1.16 -22.58 16.78
C ARG A 344 -0.46 -23.67 17.58
N LEU A 345 -0.24 -23.44 18.86
CA LEU A 345 0.06 -24.48 19.84
C LEU A 345 -1.26 -25.08 20.33
N GLN A 346 -1.32 -26.41 20.44
CA GLN A 346 -2.51 -27.13 20.87
C GLN A 346 -2.16 -28.25 21.87
N GLY A 347 -2.97 -28.37 22.91
CA GLY A 347 -2.88 -29.40 23.93
C GLY A 347 -4.25 -30.07 24.09
N LYS A 348 -4.31 -31.39 23.94
CA LYS A 348 -5.49 -32.21 24.22
C LYS A 348 -5.18 -33.09 25.43
N VAL A 349 -5.97 -32.96 26.49
CA VAL A 349 -5.97 -33.90 27.62
C VAL A 349 -7.29 -34.67 27.56
N GLY A 350 -7.24 -35.99 27.70
CA GLY A 350 -8.46 -36.80 27.70
C GLY A 350 -8.30 -38.09 28.50
N ALA A 351 -9.43 -38.71 28.80
CA ALA A 351 -9.47 -40.06 29.33
C ALA A 351 -10.70 -40.80 28.79
N GLY A 352 -10.72 -42.12 28.97
CA GLY A 352 -11.82 -42.95 28.49
C GLY A 352 -11.58 -44.44 28.72
N SER A 353 -12.65 -45.20 28.61
CA SER A 353 -12.68 -46.65 28.72
C SER A 353 -12.60 -47.31 27.33
N GLU A 354 -12.92 -48.60 27.24
CA GLU A 354 -13.02 -49.33 25.98
C GLU A 354 -14.07 -48.76 25.01
N THR A 355 -15.17 -48.20 25.54
CA THR A 355 -16.37 -47.80 24.77
C THR A 355 -16.62 -46.30 24.72
N ALA A 356 -16.24 -45.54 25.75
CA ALA A 356 -16.50 -44.10 25.86
C ALA A 356 -15.21 -43.30 26.06
N GLN A 357 -15.09 -42.14 25.42
CA GLN A 357 -13.95 -41.22 25.56
C GLN A 357 -14.42 -39.78 25.76
N TRP A 358 -13.70 -39.03 26.59
CA TRP A 358 -13.88 -37.61 26.83
C TRP A 358 -12.54 -36.87 26.78
N ALA A 359 -12.54 -35.65 26.26
CA ALA A 359 -11.33 -34.85 26.17
C ALA A 359 -11.59 -33.34 26.18
N LEU A 360 -10.59 -32.61 26.67
CA LEU A 360 -10.50 -31.16 26.66
C LEU A 360 -9.36 -30.75 25.73
N LYS A 361 -9.70 -30.05 24.64
CA LYS A 361 -8.74 -29.38 23.74
C LYS A 361 -8.56 -27.92 24.17
N GLY A 362 -7.37 -27.56 24.61
CA GLY A 362 -6.94 -26.17 24.76
C GLY A 362 -5.98 -25.79 23.62
N SER A 363 -6.02 -24.54 23.18
CA SER A 363 -5.09 -24.06 22.14
C SER A 363 -4.88 -22.55 22.17
N LEU A 364 -3.71 -22.13 21.72
CA LEU A 364 -3.22 -20.75 21.70
C LEU A 364 -2.47 -20.52 20.37
N ASP A 365 -2.80 -19.47 19.63
CA ASP A 365 -2.04 -19.10 18.42
C ASP A 365 -1.00 -17.99 18.65
N THR A 366 -0.11 -17.80 17.67
CA THR A 366 0.94 -16.75 17.67
C THR A 366 0.39 -15.32 17.66
N ARG A 367 -0.94 -15.16 17.67
CA ARG A 367 -1.66 -13.87 17.73
C ARG A 367 -2.51 -13.75 19.00
N GLY A 368 -2.34 -14.68 19.95
CA GLY A 368 -2.93 -14.64 21.28
C GLY A 368 -4.35 -15.21 21.38
N GLN A 369 -4.96 -15.70 20.30
CA GLN A 369 -6.31 -16.27 20.38
C GLN A 369 -6.29 -17.60 21.15
N ARG A 370 -7.10 -17.67 22.20
CA ARG A 370 -7.30 -18.85 23.04
C ARG A 370 -8.62 -19.53 22.69
N GLU A 371 -8.60 -20.85 22.52
CA GLU A 371 -9.79 -21.66 22.27
C GLU A 371 -9.77 -22.89 23.17
N LEU A 372 -10.87 -23.11 23.89
CA LEU A 372 -11.11 -24.28 24.74
C LEU A 372 -12.35 -25.02 24.23
N LYS A 373 -12.24 -26.34 24.04
CA LYS A 373 -13.33 -27.20 23.55
C LYS A 373 -13.40 -28.51 24.33
N GLY A 374 -14.61 -28.91 24.70
CA GLY A 374 -14.90 -30.27 25.15
C GLY A 374 -15.28 -31.16 23.96
N GLU A 375 -14.84 -32.40 24.00
CA GLU A 375 -15.21 -33.47 23.06
C GLU A 375 -15.64 -34.71 23.87
N ALA A 376 -16.77 -35.30 23.52
CA ALA A 376 -17.22 -36.60 24.04
C ALA A 376 -17.48 -37.54 22.86
N GLY A 377 -17.23 -38.83 23.02
CA GLY A 377 -17.38 -39.78 21.91
C GLY A 377 -17.46 -41.25 22.31
N VAL A 378 -17.91 -42.04 21.35
CA VAL A 378 -18.06 -43.50 21.45
C VAL A 378 -17.07 -44.16 20.48
N THR A 379 -16.46 -45.26 20.92
CA THR A 379 -15.51 -46.03 20.11
C THR A 379 -16.03 -47.43 19.85
N VAL A 380 -16.01 -47.87 18.59
CA VAL A 380 -16.34 -49.23 18.16
C VAL A 380 -15.11 -49.83 17.49
N ARG A 381 -14.78 -51.09 17.79
CA ARG A 381 -13.62 -51.78 17.20
C ARG A 381 -14.05 -53.04 16.45
N SER A 382 -13.41 -53.31 15.32
CA SER A 382 -13.58 -54.54 14.54
C SER A 382 -12.24 -54.91 13.89
N GLY A 383 -11.58 -55.93 14.43
CA GLY A 383 -10.21 -56.30 14.04
C GLY A 383 -9.23 -55.12 14.19
N PRO A 384 -8.36 -54.84 13.20
CA PRO A 384 -7.42 -53.72 13.23
C PRO A 384 -8.09 -52.35 12.98
N MET A 385 -9.39 -52.31 12.65
CA MET A 385 -10.12 -51.07 12.44
C MET A 385 -10.84 -50.60 13.71
N LYS A 386 -10.84 -49.28 13.91
CA LYS A 386 -11.59 -48.61 14.97
C LYS A 386 -12.39 -47.46 14.34
N LEU A 387 -13.67 -47.38 14.67
CA LEU A 387 -14.52 -46.26 14.31
C LEU A 387 -14.76 -45.43 15.58
N GLU A 388 -14.36 -44.16 15.54
CA GLU A 388 -14.61 -43.21 16.62
C GLU A 388 -15.65 -42.20 16.14
N LEU A 389 -16.75 -42.08 16.88
CA LEU A 389 -17.80 -41.09 16.65
C LEU A 389 -17.77 -40.10 17.82
N SER A 390 -17.41 -38.85 17.54
CA SER A 390 -17.31 -37.80 18.55
C SER A 390 -18.30 -36.66 18.29
N GLN A 391 -18.62 -35.93 19.35
CA GLN A 391 -19.42 -34.72 19.33
C GLN A 391 -18.74 -33.66 20.20
N ASP A 392 -18.60 -32.45 19.67
CA ASP A 392 -18.05 -31.31 20.42
C ASP A 392 -19.13 -30.58 21.24
N THR A 393 -18.70 -29.67 22.12
CA THR A 393 -19.58 -28.82 22.94
C THR A 393 -20.46 -27.84 22.13
N ALA A 394 -20.27 -27.73 20.81
CA ALA A 394 -21.14 -26.99 19.90
C ALA A 394 -22.15 -27.91 19.15
N GLY A 395 -22.19 -29.20 19.50
CA GLY A 395 -23.08 -30.20 18.89
C GLY A 395 -22.59 -30.72 17.53
N LYS A 396 -21.41 -30.31 17.05
CA LYS A 396 -20.85 -30.80 15.80
C LYS A 396 -20.39 -32.24 15.97
N LYS A 397 -20.93 -33.13 15.14
CA LYS A 397 -20.53 -34.55 15.08
C LYS A 397 -19.38 -34.75 14.10
N GLU A 398 -18.42 -35.58 14.46
CA GLU A 398 -17.23 -35.89 13.66
C GLU A 398 -16.95 -37.39 13.73
N ALA A 399 -16.83 -38.04 12.57
CA ALA A 399 -16.53 -39.46 12.47
C ALA A 399 -15.07 -39.64 12.03
N THR A 400 -14.34 -40.53 12.70
CA THR A 400 -12.94 -40.86 12.38
C THR A 400 -12.79 -42.36 12.23
N VAL A 401 -12.25 -42.79 11.08
CA VAL A 401 -11.84 -44.18 10.85
C VAL A 401 -10.36 -44.29 11.15
N LYS A 402 -9.98 -45.26 11.98
CA LYS A 402 -8.58 -45.56 12.33
C LYS A 402 -8.21 -46.99 11.93
N LEU A 403 -7.01 -47.16 11.40
CA LEU A 403 -6.36 -48.44 11.15
C LEU A 403 -5.12 -48.53 12.04
N ASP A 404 -5.12 -49.50 12.95
CA ASP A 404 -4.03 -49.75 13.90
C ASP A 404 -3.16 -50.91 13.40
N LEU A 405 -1.92 -50.60 13.02
CA LEU A 405 -0.91 -51.58 12.58
C LEU A 405 0.16 -51.79 13.66
N GLY A 406 -0.16 -51.55 14.93
CA GLY A 406 0.67 -51.81 16.11
C GLY A 406 1.77 -50.78 16.36
N LEU A 407 2.61 -50.50 15.36
CA LEU A 407 3.64 -49.44 15.40
C LEU A 407 3.25 -48.17 14.63
N VAL A 408 2.24 -48.26 13.74
CA VAL A 408 1.73 -47.12 12.98
C VAL A 408 0.20 -47.08 13.07
N GLU A 409 -0.35 -45.95 13.48
CA GLU A 409 -1.79 -45.65 13.56
C GLU A 409 -2.12 -44.66 12.42
N PHE A 410 -2.87 -45.11 11.41
CA PHE A 410 -3.39 -44.27 10.34
C PHE A 410 -4.83 -43.88 10.67
N SER A 411 -5.23 -42.63 10.44
CA SER A 411 -6.63 -42.22 10.61
C SER A 411 -7.10 -41.17 9.61
N LEU A 412 -8.34 -41.31 9.16
CA LEU A 412 -9.04 -40.40 8.26
C LEU A 412 -10.29 -39.86 8.96
N ASP A 413 -10.43 -38.53 9.08
CA ASP A 413 -11.64 -37.89 9.60
C ASP A 413 -12.65 -37.54 8.49
N SER A 414 -13.92 -37.36 8.87
CA SER A 414 -15.00 -36.93 7.96
C SER A 414 -14.77 -35.54 7.35
N GLY A 415 -13.94 -34.70 7.98
CA GLY A 415 -13.46 -33.43 7.46
C GLY A 415 -12.38 -33.57 6.37
N GLY A 416 -11.88 -34.78 6.11
CA GLY A 416 -10.82 -35.09 5.16
C GLY A 416 -9.39 -34.84 5.67
N ALA A 417 -9.15 -34.80 6.99
CA ALA A 417 -7.80 -34.83 7.53
C ALA A 417 -7.23 -36.25 7.53
N GLN A 418 -5.98 -36.39 7.11
CA GLN A 418 -5.21 -37.62 7.12
C GLN A 418 -4.15 -37.50 8.22
N ARG A 419 -4.25 -38.31 9.28
CA ARG A 419 -3.28 -38.37 10.38
C ARG A 419 -2.52 -39.68 10.34
N VAL A 420 -1.20 -39.58 10.50
CA VAL A 420 -0.26 -40.69 10.65
C VAL A 420 0.42 -40.51 12.00
N ALA A 421 0.36 -41.52 12.87
CA ALA A 421 1.11 -41.55 14.12
C ALA A 421 2.00 -42.79 14.19
N VAL A 422 3.25 -42.60 14.59
CA VAL A 422 4.28 -43.66 14.70
C VAL A 422 4.66 -43.81 16.17
N GLY A 423 4.51 -45.02 16.70
CA GLY A 423 4.72 -45.33 18.12
C GLY A 423 6.15 -45.77 18.44
N ILE A 424 6.68 -45.27 19.56
CA ILE A 424 7.83 -45.85 20.25
C ILE A 424 7.28 -46.62 21.45
N GLY A 425 6.92 -47.88 21.19
CA GLY A 425 6.15 -48.71 22.11
C GLY A 425 4.67 -48.29 22.23
N LYS A 426 3.97 -48.84 23.22
CA LYS A 426 2.51 -48.63 23.40
C LYS A 426 2.12 -47.27 24.00
N ALA A 427 3.08 -46.51 24.54
CA ALA A 427 2.82 -45.39 25.43
C ALA A 427 3.10 -43.99 24.83
N LEU A 428 3.91 -43.89 23.77
CA LEU A 428 4.33 -42.61 23.20
C LEU A 428 4.34 -42.68 21.66
N GLN A 429 3.71 -41.71 21.01
CA GLN A 429 3.55 -41.63 19.56
C GLN A 429 3.93 -40.23 19.05
N VAL A 430 4.73 -40.17 17.98
CA VAL A 430 4.94 -38.96 17.17
C VAL A 430 3.86 -38.92 16.11
N GLN A 431 3.27 -37.76 15.83
CA GLN A 431 2.16 -37.63 14.87
C GLN A 431 2.37 -36.50 13.87
N ALA A 432 1.90 -36.72 12.65
CA ALA A 432 1.70 -35.71 11.62
C ALA A 432 0.26 -35.82 11.08
N THR A 433 -0.40 -34.68 10.86
CA THR A 433 -1.76 -34.59 10.31
C THR A 433 -1.76 -33.60 9.15
N LEU A 434 -2.36 -33.98 8.02
CA LEU A 434 -2.55 -33.12 6.86
C LEU A 434 -4.04 -33.05 6.54
N ASN A 435 -4.64 -31.86 6.61
CA ASN A 435 -5.97 -31.61 6.05
C ASN A 435 -5.82 -30.80 4.75
N PRO A 436 -5.78 -31.45 3.57
CA PRO A 436 -5.61 -30.76 2.29
C PRO A 436 -6.79 -29.85 1.92
N ARG A 437 -8.00 -30.11 2.44
CA ARG A 437 -9.18 -29.26 2.21
C ARG A 437 -9.06 -27.91 2.91
N LYS A 438 -8.56 -27.89 4.15
CA LYS A 438 -8.32 -26.68 4.96
C LYS A 438 -6.93 -26.06 4.73
N ALA A 439 -6.02 -26.80 4.10
CA ALA A 439 -4.58 -26.57 4.06
C ALA A 439 -3.96 -26.37 5.44
N GLU A 440 -4.35 -27.21 6.39
CA GLU A 440 -3.79 -27.25 7.74
C GLU A 440 -2.85 -28.45 7.85
N PHE A 441 -1.61 -28.21 8.30
CA PHE A 441 -0.63 -29.23 8.65
C PHE A 441 -0.40 -29.17 10.16
N GLU A 442 -0.44 -30.30 10.84
CA GLU A 442 -0.25 -30.39 12.29
C GLU A 442 0.83 -31.43 12.62
N GLY A 443 1.74 -31.09 13.52
CA GLY A 443 2.76 -32.00 14.05
C GLY A 443 2.69 -32.05 15.57
N GLY A 444 3.00 -33.19 16.19
CA GLY A 444 2.95 -33.28 17.64
C GLY A 444 3.46 -34.59 18.23
N LEU A 445 3.33 -34.66 19.55
CA LEU A 445 3.63 -35.81 20.39
C LEU A 445 2.37 -36.15 21.18
N SER A 446 2.02 -37.43 21.26
CA SER A 446 0.98 -37.92 22.17
C SER A 446 1.51 -39.03 23.07
N ALA A 447 1.18 -38.94 24.35
CA ALA A 447 1.40 -39.96 25.36
C ALA A 447 0.04 -40.57 25.75
N LYS A 448 -0.02 -41.89 25.83
CA LYS A 448 -1.22 -42.68 26.19
C LYS A 448 -0.84 -43.68 27.29
N VAL A 449 -1.39 -43.51 28.49
CA VAL A 449 -1.25 -44.44 29.62
C VAL A 449 -2.52 -45.30 29.68
N LYS A 450 -2.39 -46.60 29.98
CA LYS A 450 -3.51 -47.51 30.19
C LYS A 450 -3.35 -48.26 31.50
N ALA A 451 -4.43 -48.38 32.27
CA ALA A 451 -4.49 -49.17 33.49
C ALA A 451 -5.91 -49.75 33.62
N ASP A 452 -6.02 -51.05 33.83
CA ASP A 452 -7.26 -51.78 34.19
C ASP A 452 -8.52 -51.44 33.38
N GLY A 453 -8.35 -51.21 32.07
CA GLY A 453 -9.40 -50.90 31.10
C GLY A 453 -9.53 -49.41 30.78
N ASP A 454 -9.18 -48.55 31.73
CA ASP A 454 -9.14 -47.10 31.56
C ASP A 454 -7.86 -46.63 30.88
N GLN A 455 -7.97 -45.48 30.20
CA GLN A 455 -6.92 -44.91 29.36
C GLN A 455 -6.89 -43.39 29.59
N ALA A 456 -5.71 -42.85 29.90
CA ALA A 456 -5.48 -41.41 30.01
C ALA A 456 -4.50 -40.98 28.90
N GLY A 457 -4.75 -39.82 28.29
CA GLY A 457 -3.98 -39.34 27.15
C GLY A 457 -3.68 -37.84 27.22
N VAL A 458 -2.44 -37.49 26.86
CA VAL A 458 -1.99 -36.10 26.68
C VAL A 458 -1.34 -35.98 25.31
N GLU A 459 -1.85 -35.10 24.47
CA GLU A 459 -1.34 -34.80 23.13
C GLU A 459 -0.97 -33.32 23.07
N VAL A 460 0.29 -33.01 22.73
CA VAL A 460 0.81 -31.65 22.60
C VAL A 460 1.41 -31.50 21.21
N GLY A 461 1.03 -30.45 20.50
CA GLY A 461 1.51 -30.22 19.14
C GLY A 461 1.36 -28.79 18.66
N PHE A 462 1.72 -28.59 17.40
CA PHE A 462 1.54 -27.37 16.65
C PHE A 462 0.70 -27.63 15.41
N SER A 463 -0.10 -26.65 15.00
CA SER A 463 -0.81 -26.62 13.72
C SER A 463 -0.46 -25.35 12.95
N MET A 464 -0.13 -25.49 11.68
CA MET A 464 0.21 -24.43 10.74
C MET A 464 -0.84 -24.35 9.65
N LYS A 465 -1.36 -23.15 9.38
CA LYS A 465 -2.34 -22.94 8.30
C LYS A 465 -1.66 -22.39 7.04
N GLY A 466 -1.54 -23.22 6.02
CA GLY A 466 -1.06 -22.82 4.71
C GLY A 466 -2.11 -22.07 3.87
N LEU A 467 -1.69 -21.70 2.66
CA LEU A 467 -2.60 -21.29 1.60
C LEU A 467 -3.12 -22.56 0.90
N SER A 468 -4.43 -22.84 0.96
CA SER A 468 -5.02 -23.91 0.15
C SER A 468 -5.00 -23.51 -1.33
N ALA A 469 -5.02 -24.49 -2.25
CA ALA A 469 -5.11 -24.20 -3.68
C ALA A 469 -6.37 -23.37 -4.04
N GLN A 470 -7.46 -23.55 -3.28
CA GLN A 470 -8.64 -22.71 -3.35
C GLN A 470 -8.38 -21.30 -2.80
N ARG A 471 -7.69 -21.14 -1.65
CA ARG A 471 -7.29 -19.82 -1.12
C ARG A 471 -6.29 -19.06 -2.01
N ALA A 472 -5.42 -19.76 -2.73
CA ALA A 472 -4.53 -19.15 -3.73
C ALA A 472 -5.32 -18.60 -4.93
N ARG A 473 -6.38 -19.29 -5.37
CA ARG A 473 -7.34 -18.76 -6.35
C ARG A 473 -8.20 -17.64 -5.74
N GLN A 474 -8.61 -17.75 -4.47
CA GLN A 474 -9.45 -16.76 -3.79
C GLN A 474 -8.72 -15.50 -3.33
N ALA A 475 -7.39 -15.49 -3.33
CA ALA A 475 -6.60 -14.26 -3.27
C ALA A 475 -6.69 -13.44 -4.57
N VAL A 476 -7.32 -14.02 -5.60
CA VAL A 476 -7.65 -13.40 -6.90
C VAL A 476 -9.17 -13.52 -7.16
N ASP A 477 -9.99 -13.81 -6.15
CA ASP A 477 -11.44 -13.88 -6.34
C ASP A 477 -12.02 -12.51 -6.62
N ARG A 478 -12.71 -12.35 -7.74
CA ARG A 478 -13.49 -11.14 -8.01
C ARG A 478 -14.83 -11.12 -7.27
N GLY A 479 -15.24 -12.25 -6.67
CA GLY A 479 -16.47 -12.38 -5.88
C GLY A 479 -16.31 -12.13 -4.37
N HIS A 480 -15.09 -11.92 -3.86
CA HIS A 480 -14.89 -11.56 -2.46
C HIS A 480 -15.11 -10.05 -2.28
N ARG A 481 -16.24 -9.65 -1.68
CA ARG A 481 -16.47 -8.26 -1.25
C ARG A 481 -15.30 -7.84 -0.36
N GLY A 482 -14.52 -6.88 -0.83
CA GLY A 482 -13.53 -6.19 0.02
C GLY A 482 -14.23 -5.14 0.88
N VAL A 483 -13.67 -4.84 2.05
CA VAL A 483 -14.19 -3.90 3.07
C VAL A 483 -14.76 -2.59 2.52
N PHE A 484 -14.22 -2.07 1.42
CA PHE A 484 -14.60 -0.77 0.83
C PHE A 484 -15.73 -0.84 -0.22
N GLN A 485 -16.22 -2.03 -0.56
CA GLN A 485 -17.37 -2.21 -1.46
C GLN A 485 -18.67 -2.29 -0.65
N GLN A 486 -19.66 -1.47 -1.00
CA GLN A 486 -20.94 -1.48 -0.31
C GLN A 486 -21.74 -2.77 -0.55
N PRO A 487 -22.73 -3.10 0.31
CA PRO A 487 -23.69 -4.15 0.03
C PRO A 487 -24.47 -3.84 -1.26
N ALA A 488 -24.56 -4.80 -2.17
CA ALA A 488 -25.22 -4.61 -3.46
C ALA A 488 -26.73 -4.38 -3.28
N GLU A 489 -27.29 -4.94 -2.20
CA GLU A 489 -28.66 -4.70 -1.75
C GLU A 489 -28.85 -3.29 -1.15
N LEU A 490 -27.80 -2.69 -0.56
CA LEU A 490 -27.83 -1.29 -0.10
C LEU A 490 -27.77 -0.33 -1.29
N GLU A 491 -26.92 -0.62 -2.28
CA GLU A 491 -26.90 0.09 -3.58
C GLU A 491 -28.26 -0.04 -4.29
N SER A 492 -28.89 -1.21 -4.21
CA SER A 492 -30.26 -1.50 -4.71
C SER A 492 -31.38 -0.94 -3.82
N ARG A 493 -31.06 -0.13 -2.80
CA ARG A 493 -32.00 0.49 -1.85
C ARG A 493 -32.93 -0.48 -1.08
N MET A 494 -32.57 -1.76 -0.95
CA MET A 494 -33.31 -2.71 -0.11
C MET A 494 -33.19 -2.35 1.37
N ALA A 495 -34.29 -2.48 2.12
CA ALA A 495 -34.29 -2.27 3.56
C ALA A 495 -33.68 -3.49 4.29
N TRP A 496 -33.08 -3.27 5.47
CA TRP A 496 -32.47 -4.34 6.26
C TRP A 496 -33.43 -5.52 6.51
N ASP A 497 -34.70 -5.22 6.81
CA ASP A 497 -35.68 -6.24 7.18
C ASP A 497 -36.21 -7.05 5.97
N THR A 498 -36.07 -6.54 4.74
CA THR A 498 -36.39 -7.28 3.51
C THR A 498 -35.28 -8.25 3.08
N LEU A 499 -34.09 -8.15 3.67
CA LEU A 499 -32.99 -9.08 3.40
C LEU A 499 -33.30 -10.50 3.93
N PRO A 500 -32.96 -11.57 3.20
CA PRO A 500 -33.06 -12.94 3.69
C PRO A 500 -32.32 -13.14 5.03
N PRO A 501 -32.82 -13.98 5.96
CA PRO A 501 -32.19 -14.19 7.26
C PRO A 501 -30.73 -14.64 7.18
N ALA A 502 -30.39 -15.47 6.17
CA ALA A 502 -29.02 -15.88 5.91
C ALA A 502 -28.11 -14.71 5.50
N THR A 503 -28.61 -13.81 4.64
CA THR A 503 -27.92 -12.58 4.20
C THR A 503 -27.72 -11.62 5.37
N ARG A 504 -28.73 -11.41 6.23
CA ARG A 504 -28.57 -10.65 7.48
C ARG A 504 -27.55 -11.27 8.42
N ALA A 505 -27.54 -12.59 8.56
CA ALA A 505 -26.56 -13.30 9.38
C ALA A 505 -25.14 -13.29 8.79
N ALA A 506 -24.98 -13.05 7.50
CA ALA A 506 -23.69 -12.76 6.87
C ALA A 506 -23.27 -11.30 7.15
N TYR A 507 -24.13 -10.33 6.82
CA TYR A 507 -23.81 -8.91 7.00
C TYR A 507 -23.62 -8.51 8.48
N ALA A 508 -24.30 -9.18 9.42
CA ALA A 508 -24.01 -9.03 10.85
C ALA A 508 -22.58 -9.49 11.25
N LYS A 509 -22.02 -10.51 10.60
CA LYS A 509 -20.62 -10.94 10.78
C LYS A 509 -19.63 -10.01 10.10
N GLU A 510 -20.07 -9.32 9.05
CA GLU A 510 -19.30 -8.24 8.39
C GLU A 510 -19.34 -6.92 9.19
N GLY A 511 -20.21 -6.82 10.21
CA GLY A 511 -20.31 -5.67 11.11
C GLY A 511 -21.50 -4.73 10.86
N TRP A 512 -22.41 -5.08 9.95
CA TRP A 512 -23.63 -4.31 9.68
C TRP A 512 -24.71 -4.55 10.74
N SER A 513 -25.33 -3.46 11.20
CA SER A 513 -26.54 -3.49 12.03
C SER A 513 -27.73 -2.87 11.28
N ARG A 514 -28.93 -3.01 11.84
CA ARG A 514 -30.16 -2.42 11.29
C ARG A 514 -30.07 -0.89 11.25
N GLU A 515 -29.50 -0.26 12.26
CA GLU A 515 -29.28 1.19 12.32
C GLU A 515 -28.26 1.63 11.27
N LEU A 516 -27.11 0.96 11.16
CA LEU A 516 -26.07 1.29 10.19
C LEU A 516 -26.55 1.14 8.75
N TRP A 517 -27.31 0.09 8.44
CA TRP A 517 -27.92 -0.09 7.13
C TRP A 517 -28.93 1.01 6.82
N THR A 518 -29.76 1.40 7.80
CA THR A 518 -30.76 2.47 7.64
C THR A 518 -30.11 3.85 7.49
N GLN A 519 -28.95 4.08 8.10
CA GLN A 519 -28.16 5.31 7.96
C GLN A 519 -27.38 5.38 6.64
N ALA A 520 -26.93 4.24 6.12
CA ALA A 520 -26.15 4.15 4.88
C ALA A 520 -27.00 4.06 3.60
N LEU A 521 -28.32 3.85 3.71
CA LEU A 521 -29.23 3.87 2.57
C LEU A 521 -29.20 5.25 1.87
N PRO A 522 -28.93 5.30 0.55
CA PRO A 522 -29.02 6.55 -0.20
C PRO A 522 -30.44 7.12 -0.15
N ARG A 523 -30.55 8.41 0.21
CA ARG A 523 -31.82 9.16 0.14
C ARG A 523 -32.27 9.30 -1.31
#